data_AF-A0A3M6Y8B1-F1
#
_entry.id   AF-A0A3M6Y8B1-F1
#
_cell.length_a   1.000
_cell.length_b   1.000
_cell.length_c   1.000
_cell.angle_alpha   90.00
_cell.angle_beta   90.00
_cell.angle_gamma   90.00
#
_symmetry.space_group_name_H-M   'P 1'
#
loop_
_entity.id
_entity.type
_entity.pdbx_description
1 polymer ?
#
loop_
_entity_poly.entity_id
_entity_poly.type
_entity_poly.pdbx_seq_one_letter_code
_entity_poly.pdbx_strand_id
1 'polypeptide(L)'
;MDYASYDCPSKQSFDERGRSVKNGAKRNPQDLEGDGEFCVFTTVRWDPMLMKSSENAAASCNQSCPIYMLEHHWTRLQVAKWSTSFTRSSPAELLRQLLTAVQHWLAKNPDQHVDALRLKPKVYADSRTVTDVMPVPRIPIEHLFPRTLGRPTDPPPSPEWEVYLDDRPTEVSETTMYKTSERFCYDRARATAGIKSYVERKEVLLFNPEGEIMDGSITSVYFWRDGQWVTPESTSGGQQGTTRRWTFQKKLCTDGKIYASDLRDGEVIWLSNASKGYFRGRFVSKPAQARATDDQP
;
A
#
# COMPACT_ATOMS: atom_id res chain seq x y z
N MET A 1 2.90 -0.13 18.83
CA MET A 1 3.32 1.17 18.27
C MET A 1 2.08 1.95 17.89
N ASP A 2 1.89 3.09 18.55
CA ASP A 2 0.75 3.95 18.28
C ASP A 2 1.10 4.91 17.14
N TYR A 3 0.38 4.80 16.02
CA TYR A 3 0.53 5.71 14.87
C TYR A 3 0.02 7.13 15.18
N ALA A 4 -0.67 7.31 16.31
CA ALA A 4 -1.35 8.53 16.71
C ALA A 4 -0.42 9.61 17.32
N SER A 5 0.82 9.28 17.69
CA SER A 5 1.74 10.21 18.37
C SER A 5 2.84 10.80 17.48
N TYR A 6 2.79 10.57 16.17
CA TYR A 6 3.70 11.23 15.24
C TYR A 6 3.05 12.55 14.80
N ASP A 7 3.53 13.67 15.35
CA ASP A 7 3.39 14.97 14.71
C ASP A 7 3.89 14.82 13.28
N CYS A 8 2.96 14.75 12.31
CA CYS A 8 3.28 14.38 10.94
C CYS A 8 4.18 15.47 10.33
N PRO A 9 5.50 15.24 10.16
CA PRO A 9 6.37 16.26 9.63
C PRO A 9 5.94 16.55 8.20
N SER A 10 5.96 17.82 7.81
CA SER A 10 5.44 18.24 6.50
C SER A 10 6.07 17.42 5.37
N LYS A 11 5.22 16.73 4.60
CA LYS A 11 5.59 16.02 3.37
C LYS A 11 6.44 16.92 2.46
N GLN A 12 7.60 16.42 2.03
CA GLN A 12 8.48 17.14 1.08
C GLN A 12 8.58 16.39 -0.25
N SER A 13 8.81 17.11 -1.34
CA SER A 13 8.81 16.56 -2.70
C SER A 13 10.13 16.90 -3.39
N PHE A 14 10.76 15.94 -4.06
CA PHE A 14 12.06 16.11 -4.74
C PHE A 14 12.00 15.55 -6.17
N ASP A 15 12.60 16.25 -7.15
CA ASP A 15 12.72 15.77 -8.54
C ASP A 15 13.84 14.72 -8.71
N GLU A 16 14.05 14.20 -9.93
CA GLU A 16 15.11 13.21 -10.21
C GLU A 16 16.55 13.70 -9.92
N ARG A 17 16.75 15.02 -9.84
CA ARG A 17 18.01 15.67 -9.47
C ARG A 17 18.08 16.02 -7.97
N GLY A 18 17.04 15.68 -7.20
CA GLY A 18 16.95 15.97 -5.78
C GLY A 18 16.57 17.41 -5.44
N ARG A 19 16.14 18.21 -6.42
CA ARG A 19 15.73 19.60 -6.18
C ARG A 19 14.35 19.62 -5.53
N SER A 20 14.17 20.48 -4.53
CA SER A 20 12.89 20.66 -3.86
C SER A 20 11.84 21.15 -4.86
N VAL A 21 10.76 20.39 -4.99
CA VAL A 21 9.57 20.80 -5.74
C VAL A 21 8.63 21.48 -4.74
N LYS A 22 8.27 22.75 -4.98
CA LYS A 22 7.26 23.42 -4.16
C LYS A 22 5.93 22.71 -4.39
N ASN A 23 5.35 22.11 -3.36
CA ASN A 23 3.91 21.83 -3.38
C ASN A 23 3.22 23.20 -3.47
N GLY A 24 2.29 23.39 -4.41
CA GLY A 24 1.47 24.60 -4.47
C GLY A 24 0.90 24.96 -3.09
N ALA A 25 0.75 26.26 -2.83
CA ALA A 25 0.37 26.86 -1.55
C ALA A 25 -0.85 26.21 -0.87
N LYS A 26 -1.00 26.47 0.45
CA LYS A 26 -2.16 26.14 1.31
C LYS A 26 -3.47 26.03 0.50
N ARG A 27 -3.92 24.81 0.22
CA ARG A 27 -5.23 24.53 -0.40
C ARG A 27 -6.31 24.45 0.67
N ASN A 28 -7.51 24.89 0.31
CA ASN A 28 -8.70 24.86 1.14
C ASN A 28 -9.10 23.39 1.37
N PRO A 29 -9.67 22.98 2.53
CA PRO A 29 -10.10 21.59 2.76
C PRO A 29 -11.20 21.08 1.82
N GLN A 30 -11.75 21.96 0.97
CA GLN A 30 -12.74 21.67 -0.06
C GLN A 30 -12.12 21.48 -1.47
N ASP A 31 -10.81 21.69 -1.62
CA ASP A 31 -10.11 21.52 -2.90
C ASP A 31 -9.78 20.03 -3.12
N LEU A 32 -10.80 19.25 -3.51
CA LEU A 32 -10.61 17.92 -4.10
C LEU A 32 -10.02 18.08 -5.49
N GLU A 33 -8.70 18.19 -5.58
CA GLU A 33 -7.89 17.72 -6.72
C GLU A 33 -6.41 17.91 -6.36
N GLY A 34 -5.57 16.89 -6.62
CA GLY A 34 -4.12 17.05 -6.67
C GLY A 34 -3.73 17.94 -7.84
N ASP A 35 -2.46 18.07 -8.23
CA ASP A 35 -2.07 18.84 -9.43
C ASP A 35 -2.55 18.22 -10.77
N GLY A 36 -3.68 17.49 -10.81
CA GLY A 36 -4.41 17.02 -11.98
C GLY A 36 -3.71 15.99 -12.89
N GLU A 37 -2.39 15.84 -12.79
CA GLU A 37 -1.62 15.07 -13.75
C GLU A 37 -1.54 13.58 -13.37
N PHE A 38 -1.94 12.72 -14.31
CA PHE A 38 -1.87 11.27 -14.18
C PHE A 38 -0.41 10.81 -14.02
N CYS A 39 -0.16 9.97 -13.02
CA CYS A 39 1.14 9.35 -12.81
C CYS A 39 1.02 7.91 -12.30
N VAL A 40 2.00 7.10 -12.64
CA VAL A 40 2.24 5.81 -12.01
C VAL A 40 3.11 6.03 -10.79
N PHE A 41 2.83 5.37 -9.67
CA PHE A 41 3.65 5.51 -8.49
C PHE A 41 3.87 4.19 -7.74
N THR A 42 4.92 4.18 -6.94
CA THR A 42 5.15 3.16 -5.93
C THR A 42 5.26 3.83 -4.56
N THR A 43 5.07 3.07 -3.49
CA THR A 43 5.35 3.53 -2.12
C THR A 43 6.31 2.53 -1.52
N VAL A 44 7.45 3.03 -1.04
CA VAL A 44 8.55 2.22 -0.51
C VAL A 44 8.93 2.71 0.88
N ARG A 45 9.44 1.80 1.70
CA ARG A 45 10.08 2.11 2.98
C ARG A 45 11.59 2.20 2.76
N TRP A 46 12.18 3.28 3.23
CA TRP A 46 13.60 3.37 3.52
C TRP A 46 13.80 3.17 5.02
N ASP A 47 14.70 2.27 5.40
CA ASP A 47 15.08 2.02 6.79
C ASP A 47 16.51 1.47 6.82
N PRO A 48 17.48 2.15 7.48
CA PRO A 48 18.87 1.70 7.52
C PRO A 48 19.05 0.26 8.04
N MET A 49 18.14 -0.24 8.88
CA MET A 49 18.24 -1.61 9.39
C MET A 49 18.17 -2.67 8.29
N LEU A 50 17.54 -2.35 7.15
CA LEU A 50 17.38 -3.26 6.03
C LEU A 50 18.70 -3.62 5.33
N MET A 51 19.76 -2.83 5.54
CA MET A 51 21.12 -3.15 5.09
C MET A 51 21.61 -4.50 5.64
N LYS A 52 21.11 -4.91 6.81
CA LYS A 52 21.51 -6.14 7.49
C LYS A 52 20.57 -7.33 7.22
N SER A 53 19.52 -7.14 6.41
CA SER A 53 18.53 -8.18 6.14
C SER A 53 18.87 -8.96 4.86
N SER A 54 19.13 -10.25 5.01
CA SER A 54 19.28 -11.20 3.89
C SER A 54 18.01 -11.32 3.07
N GLU A 55 16.84 -11.29 3.71
CA GLU A 55 15.53 -11.34 3.06
C GLU A 55 15.32 -10.11 2.18
N ASN A 56 15.73 -8.93 2.65
CA ASN A 56 15.66 -7.72 1.85
C ASN A 56 16.60 -7.76 0.66
N ALA A 57 17.84 -8.22 0.86
CA ALA A 57 18.80 -8.37 -0.23
C ALA A 57 18.26 -9.33 -1.31
N ALA A 58 17.71 -10.48 -0.91
CA ALA A 58 17.09 -11.43 -1.82
C ALA A 58 15.91 -10.83 -2.62
N ALA A 59 15.14 -9.92 -2.00
CA ALA A 59 14.05 -9.19 -2.66
C ALA A 59 14.52 -7.90 -3.39
N SER A 60 15.83 -7.69 -3.48
CA SER A 60 16.47 -6.48 -4.01
C SER A 60 17.64 -6.84 -4.94
N CYS A 61 17.42 -7.75 -5.90
CA CYS A 61 18.43 -8.19 -6.86
C CYS A 61 19.67 -8.83 -6.20
N ASN A 62 19.50 -9.51 -5.06
CA ASN A 62 20.59 -10.04 -4.24
C ASN A 62 21.61 -8.99 -3.78
N GLN A 63 21.21 -7.72 -3.72
CA GLN A 63 22.05 -6.61 -3.30
C GLN A 63 21.53 -6.01 -1.98
N SER A 64 22.44 -5.84 -1.01
CA SER A 64 22.11 -5.14 0.23
C SER A 64 21.81 -3.66 -0.07
N CYS A 65 20.65 -3.19 0.37
CA CYS A 65 20.25 -1.80 0.29
C CYS A 65 19.24 -1.46 1.42
N PRO A 66 19.04 -0.16 1.74
CA PRO A 66 18.13 0.25 2.81
C PRO A 66 16.68 0.41 2.32
N ILE A 67 16.38 -0.03 1.09
CA ILE A 67 15.04 0.05 0.50
C ILE A 67 14.36 -1.30 0.61
N TYR A 68 13.17 -1.32 1.18
CA TYR A 68 12.38 -2.52 1.37
C TYR A 68 11.90 -3.08 0.02
N MET A 69 12.36 -4.27 -0.37
CA MET A 69 11.97 -5.00 -1.60
C MET A 69 12.17 -4.20 -2.91
N LEU A 70 13.36 -3.61 -3.10
CA LEU A 70 13.67 -2.72 -4.22
C LEU A 70 13.29 -3.31 -5.58
N GLU A 71 13.62 -4.58 -5.82
CA GLU A 71 13.37 -5.22 -7.12
C GLU A 71 11.88 -5.31 -7.41
N HIS A 72 11.07 -5.65 -6.41
CA HIS A 72 9.62 -5.77 -6.57
C HIS A 72 9.00 -4.42 -6.94
N HIS A 73 9.50 -3.34 -6.34
CA HIS A 73 9.06 -1.98 -6.66
C HIS A 73 9.47 -1.55 -8.06
N TRP A 74 10.71 -1.86 -8.47
CA TRP A 74 11.17 -1.62 -9.83
C TRP A 74 10.31 -2.39 -10.84
N THR A 75 10.11 -3.70 -10.67
CA THR A 75 9.26 -4.50 -11.58
C THR A 75 7.84 -3.93 -11.65
N ARG A 76 7.25 -3.55 -10.50
CA ARG A 76 5.90 -2.96 -10.48
C ARG A 76 5.83 -1.68 -11.32
N LEU A 77 6.81 -0.79 -11.20
CA LEU A 77 6.89 0.39 -12.05
C LEU A 77 7.05 0.02 -13.52
N GLN A 78 7.87 -0.99 -13.84
CA GLN A 78 8.10 -1.41 -15.22
C GLN A 78 6.87 -2.04 -15.90
N VAL A 79 6.06 -2.82 -15.18
CA VAL A 79 4.84 -3.41 -15.74
C VAL A 79 3.80 -2.32 -16.02
N ALA A 80 3.64 -1.36 -15.11
CA ALA A 80 2.74 -0.23 -15.31
C ALA A 80 3.18 0.71 -16.46
N LYS A 81 4.45 0.67 -16.87
CA LYS A 81 4.96 1.41 -18.05
C LYS A 81 4.46 0.87 -19.39
N TRP A 82 3.77 -0.28 -19.47
CA TRP A 82 3.26 -0.77 -20.77
C TRP A 82 2.15 0.12 -21.36
N SER A 83 1.51 0.98 -20.57
CA SER A 83 0.48 1.92 -21.05
C SER A 83 1.05 3.24 -21.57
N THR A 84 2.38 3.44 -21.54
CA THR A 84 3.02 4.75 -21.77
C THR A 84 4.44 4.58 -22.31
N SER A 85 4.81 5.31 -23.36
CA SER A 85 6.12 5.21 -24.04
C SER A 85 7.28 5.72 -23.17
N PHE A 86 7.69 4.95 -22.15
CA PHE A 86 8.70 5.33 -21.18
C PHE A 86 10.07 4.69 -21.42
N THR A 87 11.13 5.43 -21.10
CA THR A 87 12.49 4.90 -21.04
C THR A 87 12.61 3.81 -19.97
N ARG A 88 13.28 2.70 -20.33
CA ARG A 88 13.57 1.59 -19.42
C ARG A 88 14.60 2.08 -18.38
N SER A 89 14.22 2.13 -17.10
CA SER A 89 15.16 2.37 -16.00
C SER A 89 15.63 1.04 -15.42
N SER A 90 16.79 1.03 -14.75
CA SER A 90 17.32 -0.15 -14.04
C SER A 90 16.97 -0.12 -12.55
N PRO A 91 17.04 -1.25 -11.83
CA PRO A 91 16.91 -1.26 -10.37
C PRO A 91 17.92 -0.34 -9.67
N ALA A 92 19.15 -0.27 -10.19
CA ALA A 92 20.21 0.60 -9.67
C ALA A 92 19.87 2.08 -9.82
N GLU A 93 19.25 2.46 -10.94
CA GLU A 93 18.83 3.84 -11.18
C GLU A 93 17.69 4.25 -10.23
N LEU A 94 16.71 3.36 -10.01
CA LEU A 94 15.67 3.59 -9.00
C LEU A 94 16.27 3.73 -7.60
N LEU A 95 17.21 2.87 -7.22
CA LEU A 95 17.89 2.94 -5.93
C LEU A 95 18.60 4.29 -5.76
N ARG A 96 19.39 4.70 -6.76
CA ARG A 96 20.11 5.98 -6.76
C ARG A 96 19.14 7.15 -6.58
N GLN A 97 18.03 7.18 -7.33
CA GLN A 97 17.02 8.22 -7.21
C GLN A 97 16.41 8.29 -5.78
N LEU A 98 16.05 7.14 -5.21
CA LEU A 98 15.48 7.07 -3.87
C LEU A 98 16.47 7.52 -2.79
N LEU A 99 17.73 7.09 -2.88
CA LEU A 99 18.78 7.49 -1.94
C LEU A 99 19.10 8.99 -2.04
N THR A 100 19.10 9.54 -3.26
CA THR A 100 19.23 11.00 -3.46
C THR A 100 18.10 11.75 -2.75
N ALA A 101 16.85 11.30 -2.88
CA ALA A 101 15.72 11.94 -2.19
C ALA A 101 15.84 11.86 -0.66
N VAL A 102 16.33 10.73 -0.13
CA VAL A 102 16.61 10.57 1.31
C VAL A 102 17.69 11.53 1.78
N GLN A 103 18.82 11.60 1.07
CA GLN A 103 19.93 12.49 1.41
C GLN A 103 19.50 13.96 1.45
N HIS A 104 18.73 14.41 0.44
CA HIS A 104 18.20 15.77 0.41
C HIS A 104 17.21 16.04 1.53
N TRP A 105 16.36 15.07 1.87
CA TRP A 105 15.44 15.20 2.99
C TRP A 105 16.21 15.31 4.32
N LEU A 106 17.22 14.48 4.57
CA LEU A 106 18.04 14.53 5.78
C LEU A 106 18.80 15.86 5.89
N ALA A 107 19.41 16.33 4.79
CA ALA A 107 20.14 17.60 4.77
C ALA A 107 19.25 18.81 5.08
N LYS A 108 17.96 18.75 4.70
CA LYS A 108 16.99 19.81 4.94
C LYS A 108 16.31 19.73 6.31
N ASN A 109 16.47 18.63 7.03
CA ASN A 109 15.90 18.42 8.37
C ASN A 109 16.99 17.94 9.35
N PRO A 110 18.08 18.70 9.56
CA PRO A 110 19.22 18.26 10.36
C PRO A 110 18.85 17.95 11.82
N ASP A 111 17.84 18.63 12.36
CA ASP A 111 17.37 18.45 13.73
C ASP A 111 16.36 17.28 13.88
N GLN A 112 15.91 16.69 12.78
CA GLN A 112 14.97 15.56 12.82
C GLN A 112 15.72 14.24 12.76
N HIS A 113 15.76 13.54 13.88
CA HIS A 113 16.21 12.15 13.91
C HIS A 113 15.09 11.22 13.44
N VAL A 114 15.28 10.57 12.28
CA VAL A 114 14.32 9.60 11.72
C VAL A 114 14.92 8.22 11.63
N ASP A 115 14.16 7.24 12.08
CA ASP A 115 14.52 5.83 11.95
C ASP A 115 14.19 5.25 10.58
N ALA A 116 13.11 5.77 9.97
CA ALA A 116 12.60 5.29 8.70
C ALA A 116 11.86 6.41 7.95
N LEU A 117 11.85 6.30 6.63
CA LEU A 117 11.17 7.22 5.73
C LEU A 117 10.25 6.43 4.80
N ARG A 118 9.08 6.98 4.52
CA ARG A 118 8.20 6.54 3.44
C ARG A 118 8.48 7.40 2.22
N LEU A 119 8.88 6.75 1.14
CA LEU A 119 9.16 7.40 -0.15
C LEU A 119 8.04 7.01 -1.14
N LYS A 120 7.53 7.98 -1.89
CA LYS A 120 6.54 7.78 -2.95
C LYS A 120 7.09 8.38 -4.24
N PRO A 121 7.96 7.67 -4.99
CA PRO A 121 8.33 8.09 -6.33
C PRO A 121 7.12 7.97 -7.28
N LYS A 122 6.88 9.04 -8.04
CA LYS A 122 5.81 9.21 -9.02
C LYS A 122 6.46 9.46 -10.37
N VAL A 123 6.05 8.70 -11.38
CA VAL A 123 6.52 8.78 -12.77
C VAL A 123 5.37 9.32 -13.61
N TYR A 124 5.59 10.48 -14.24
CA TYR A 124 4.62 11.18 -15.08
C TYR A 124 4.82 10.83 -16.55
N ALA A 125 3.80 11.04 -17.40
CA ALA A 125 3.79 10.69 -18.83
C ALA A 125 5.00 11.21 -19.64
N ASP A 126 5.57 12.35 -19.23
CA ASP A 126 6.74 12.98 -19.85
C ASP A 126 8.09 12.47 -19.31
N SER A 127 8.08 11.38 -18.55
CA SER A 127 9.22 10.75 -17.88
C SER A 127 9.80 11.53 -16.70
N ARG A 128 9.21 12.68 -16.31
CA ARG A 128 9.60 13.33 -15.06
C ARG A 128 9.32 12.41 -13.88
N THR A 129 10.21 12.44 -12.89
CA THR A 129 10.00 11.70 -11.65
C THR A 129 10.05 12.62 -10.43
N VAL A 130 9.04 12.52 -9.57
CA VAL A 130 8.97 13.25 -8.30
C VAL A 130 8.81 12.29 -7.15
N THR A 131 9.66 12.38 -6.14
CA THR A 131 9.61 11.55 -4.93
C THR A 131 9.10 12.35 -3.76
N ASP A 132 7.91 11.97 -3.26
CA ASP A 132 7.43 12.49 -1.99
C ASP A 132 8.12 11.72 -0.84
N VAL A 133 8.59 12.43 0.18
CA VAL A 133 9.29 11.88 1.35
C VAL A 133 8.58 12.34 2.61
N MET A 134 8.32 11.40 3.52
CA MET A 134 7.77 11.68 4.85
C MET A 134 8.33 10.71 5.89
N PRO A 135 8.55 11.15 7.13
CA PRO A 135 8.90 10.28 8.25
C PRO A 135 7.81 9.26 8.57
N VAL A 136 8.22 8.08 9.01
CA VAL A 136 7.33 7.03 9.50
C VAL A 136 7.97 6.31 10.68
N PRO A 137 7.17 5.71 11.59
CA PRO A 137 7.71 4.85 12.63
C PRO A 137 8.56 3.72 12.06
N ARG A 138 9.62 3.36 12.80
CA ARG A 138 10.29 2.07 12.60
C ARG A 138 9.29 0.94 12.81
N ILE A 139 9.40 -0.10 12.01
CA ILE A 139 8.60 -1.32 12.14
C ILE A 139 9.57 -2.46 12.45
N PRO A 140 9.29 -3.33 13.43
CA PRO A 140 10.13 -4.49 13.69
C PRO A 140 10.36 -5.33 12.42
N ILE A 141 11.57 -5.88 12.26
CA ILE A 141 11.95 -6.56 11.02
C ILE A 141 11.07 -7.78 10.74
N GLU A 142 10.58 -8.45 11.78
CA GLU A 142 9.63 -9.56 11.75
C GLU A 142 8.24 -9.18 11.22
N HIS A 143 7.86 -7.90 11.29
CA HIS A 143 6.65 -7.38 10.67
C HIS A 143 6.88 -6.97 9.22
N LEU A 144 8.14 -6.78 8.79
CA LEU A 144 8.49 -6.60 7.38
C LEU A 144 8.70 -7.96 6.70
N PHE A 145 9.35 -8.91 7.36
CA PHE A 145 9.63 -10.24 6.82
C PHE A 145 9.15 -11.32 7.79
N PRO A 146 7.82 -11.54 7.91
CA PRO A 146 7.29 -12.57 8.78
C PRO A 146 7.71 -13.95 8.31
N ARG A 147 8.12 -14.82 9.24
CA ARG A 147 8.46 -16.22 8.93
C ARG A 147 7.22 -17.05 8.59
N THR A 148 6.08 -16.68 9.15
CA THR A 148 4.77 -17.30 8.95
C THR A 148 3.68 -16.26 9.14
N LEU A 149 2.53 -16.46 8.52
CA LEU A 149 1.29 -15.72 8.81
C LEU A 149 0.48 -16.39 9.94
N GLY A 150 1.00 -17.45 10.56
CA GLY A 150 0.36 -18.13 11.70
C GLY A 150 -1.00 -18.73 11.34
N ARG A 151 -1.85 -18.90 12.35
CA ARG A 151 -3.26 -19.30 12.24
C ARG A 151 -4.18 -18.16 12.71
N PRO A 152 -5.45 -18.14 12.27
CA PRO A 152 -6.41 -17.14 12.75
C PRO A 152 -6.59 -17.12 14.28
N THR A 153 -6.37 -18.26 14.95
CA THR A 153 -6.50 -18.39 16.41
C THR A 153 -5.29 -17.89 17.19
N ASP A 154 -4.17 -17.62 16.53
CA ASP A 154 -2.96 -17.13 17.20
C ASP A 154 -3.20 -15.72 17.75
N PRO A 155 -2.51 -15.30 18.82
CA PRO A 155 -2.59 -13.92 19.30
C PRO A 155 -2.08 -12.96 18.21
N PRO A 156 -2.69 -11.76 18.06
CA PRO A 156 -2.26 -10.83 17.05
C PRO A 156 -0.91 -10.19 17.42
N PRO A 157 0.02 -9.99 16.44
CA PRO A 157 1.35 -9.43 16.71
C PRO A 157 1.32 -7.92 16.99
N SER A 158 0.18 -7.27 16.74
CA SER A 158 -0.07 -5.85 16.95
C SER A 158 -1.57 -5.63 17.17
N PRO A 159 -2.01 -4.46 17.68
CA PRO A 159 -3.42 -4.12 17.70
C PRO A 159 -4.05 -4.31 16.31
N GLU A 160 -5.16 -5.03 16.27
CA GLU A 160 -5.84 -5.37 15.03
C GLU A 160 -6.50 -4.15 14.41
N TRP A 161 -6.57 -4.15 13.09
CA TRP A 161 -7.32 -3.17 12.31
C TRP A 161 -8.78 -3.61 12.18
N GLU A 162 -9.70 -2.65 12.11
CA GLU A 162 -11.06 -2.94 11.66
C GLU A 162 -11.08 -2.97 10.14
N VAL A 163 -11.69 -4.00 9.56
CA VAL A 163 -11.77 -4.19 8.12
C VAL A 163 -13.23 -4.22 7.70
N TYR A 164 -13.63 -3.31 6.83
CA TYR A 164 -14.99 -3.23 6.31
C TYR A 164 -15.05 -3.71 4.86
N LEU A 165 -16.24 -4.02 4.37
CA LEU A 165 -16.51 -4.21 2.95
C LEU A 165 -17.04 -2.89 2.34
N ASP A 166 -16.61 -2.56 1.12
CA ASP A 166 -17.22 -1.46 0.36
C ASP A 166 -18.73 -1.74 0.13
N ASP A 167 -19.51 -0.70 -0.15
CA ASP A 167 -20.96 -0.84 -0.32
C ASP A 167 -21.40 -1.19 -1.75
N ARG A 168 -20.46 -1.18 -2.70
CA ARG A 168 -20.71 -1.37 -4.12
C ARG A 168 -19.51 -2.03 -4.82
N PRO A 169 -19.74 -2.74 -5.93
CA PRO A 169 -18.65 -3.33 -6.70
C PRO A 169 -17.78 -2.24 -7.35
N THR A 170 -16.56 -2.63 -7.69
CA THR A 170 -15.57 -1.82 -8.41
C THR A 170 -15.29 -2.46 -9.75
N GLU A 171 -15.51 -1.71 -10.83
CA GLU A 171 -15.16 -2.13 -12.18
C GLU A 171 -13.64 -2.38 -12.29
N VAL A 172 -13.29 -3.51 -12.89
CA VAL A 172 -11.89 -3.87 -13.12
C VAL A 172 -11.35 -3.04 -14.30
N SER A 173 -10.23 -2.38 -14.06
CA SER A 173 -9.56 -1.53 -15.03
C SER A 173 -8.04 -1.49 -14.81
N GLU A 174 -7.31 -0.82 -15.69
CA GLU A 174 -5.88 -0.56 -15.50
C GLU A 174 -5.59 0.19 -14.18
N THR A 175 -6.48 1.07 -13.72
CA THR A 175 -6.28 1.84 -12.47
C THR A 175 -6.57 1.02 -11.21
N THR A 176 -7.22 -0.14 -11.37
CA THR A 176 -7.32 -1.16 -10.32
C THR A 176 -6.11 -2.10 -10.29
N MET A 177 -5.58 -2.49 -11.45
CA MET A 177 -4.45 -3.42 -11.55
C MET A 177 -3.08 -2.76 -11.30
N TYR A 178 -2.93 -1.51 -11.72
CA TYR A 178 -1.70 -0.72 -11.55
C TYR A 178 -1.86 0.34 -10.47
N LYS A 179 -0.72 0.72 -9.86
CA LYS A 179 -0.72 1.74 -8.81
C LYS A 179 -0.55 3.13 -9.43
N THR A 180 -1.68 3.75 -9.77
CA THR A 180 -1.74 5.08 -10.40
C THR A 180 -2.28 6.14 -9.44
N SER A 181 -2.13 7.42 -9.80
CA SER A 181 -2.73 8.55 -9.08
C SER A 181 -4.25 8.63 -9.20
N GLU A 182 -4.84 7.97 -10.20
CA GLU A 182 -6.29 7.84 -10.31
C GLU A 182 -6.77 6.77 -9.33
N ARG A 183 -7.29 7.23 -8.19
CA ARG A 183 -7.67 6.36 -7.06
C ARG A 183 -9.13 6.49 -6.66
N PHE A 184 -9.98 7.02 -7.54
CA PHE A 184 -11.37 7.36 -7.24
C PHE A 184 -12.15 6.21 -6.58
N CYS A 185 -12.03 4.97 -7.08
CA CYS A 185 -12.71 3.82 -6.48
C CYS A 185 -12.23 3.54 -5.04
N TYR A 186 -10.93 3.61 -4.79
CA TYR A 186 -10.34 3.43 -3.46
C TYR A 186 -10.70 4.57 -2.52
N ASP A 187 -10.67 5.81 -3.00
CA ASP A 187 -10.98 7.00 -2.21
C ASP A 187 -12.47 7.03 -1.83
N ARG A 188 -13.35 6.67 -2.77
CA ARG A 188 -14.78 6.43 -2.51
C ARG A 188 -14.98 5.35 -1.45
N ALA A 189 -14.39 4.17 -1.62
CA ALA A 189 -14.54 3.06 -0.67
C ALA A 189 -14.15 3.48 0.76
N ARG A 190 -13.04 4.22 0.89
CA ARG A 190 -12.57 4.77 2.17
C ARG A 190 -13.56 5.77 2.76
N ALA A 191 -14.09 6.68 1.94
CA ALA A 191 -15.09 7.65 2.36
C ALA A 191 -16.38 6.98 2.85
N THR A 192 -16.89 5.99 2.10
CA THR A 192 -18.05 5.16 2.46
C THR A 192 -17.84 4.36 3.75
N ALA A 193 -16.60 3.92 4.01
CA ALA A 193 -16.23 3.25 5.26
C ALA A 193 -15.93 4.24 6.41
N GLY A 194 -16.05 5.55 6.18
CA GLY A 194 -15.78 6.58 7.19
C GLY A 194 -14.30 6.73 7.56
N ILE A 195 -13.39 6.25 6.71
CA ILE A 195 -11.94 6.30 6.92
C ILE A 195 -11.41 7.64 6.41
N LYS A 196 -11.03 8.53 7.33
CA LYS A 196 -10.62 9.92 7.03
C LYS A 196 -9.12 10.05 6.84
N SER A 197 -8.33 9.15 7.43
CA SER A 197 -6.87 9.21 7.41
C SER A 197 -6.20 7.85 7.21
N TYR A 198 -4.94 7.86 6.77
CA TYR A 198 -4.10 6.67 6.61
C TYR A 198 -3.44 6.19 7.91
N VAL A 199 -3.64 6.94 9.01
CA VAL A 199 -3.16 6.57 10.36
C VAL A 199 -4.20 5.78 11.15
N GLU A 200 -5.48 5.89 10.78
CA GLU A 200 -6.55 5.10 11.39
C GLU A 200 -6.30 3.61 11.16
N ARG A 201 -6.57 2.80 12.19
CA ARG A 201 -6.48 1.34 12.11
C ARG A 201 -7.73 0.76 11.45
N LYS A 202 -8.07 1.31 10.28
CA LYS A 202 -9.24 0.95 9.49
C LYS A 202 -8.83 0.70 8.06
N GLU A 203 -9.38 -0.36 7.48
CA GLU A 203 -9.22 -0.70 6.08
C GLU A 203 -10.58 -1.04 5.47
N VAL A 204 -10.69 -0.93 4.16
CA VAL A 204 -11.89 -1.32 3.41
C VAL A 204 -11.49 -2.24 2.27
N LEU A 205 -12.19 -3.36 2.14
CA LEU A 205 -12.07 -4.34 1.06
C LEU A 205 -12.89 -3.88 -0.13
N LEU A 206 -12.28 -3.98 -1.32
CA LEU A 206 -12.94 -3.77 -2.59
C LEU A 206 -13.25 -5.12 -3.23
N PHE A 207 -14.34 -5.19 -3.98
CA PHE A 207 -14.75 -6.39 -4.72
C PHE A 207 -15.23 -6.02 -6.12
N ASN A 208 -15.11 -6.94 -7.07
CA ASN A 208 -15.50 -6.74 -8.46
C ASN A 208 -17.00 -7.02 -8.69
N PRO A 209 -17.56 -6.79 -9.90
CA PRO A 209 -18.97 -7.06 -10.20
C PRO A 209 -19.40 -8.52 -9.98
N GLU A 210 -18.47 -9.47 -10.08
CA GLU A 210 -18.69 -10.90 -9.82
C GLU A 210 -18.72 -11.23 -8.32
N GLY A 211 -18.53 -10.24 -7.45
CA GLY A 211 -18.52 -10.42 -5.99
C GLY A 211 -17.20 -10.95 -5.43
N GLU A 212 -16.14 -11.02 -6.24
CA GLU A 212 -14.81 -11.47 -5.83
C GLU A 212 -14.04 -10.32 -5.17
N ILE A 213 -13.45 -10.57 -4.00
CA ILE A 213 -12.56 -9.62 -3.32
C ILE A 213 -11.34 -9.37 -4.20
N MET A 214 -10.98 -8.10 -4.37
CA MET A 214 -9.84 -7.65 -5.17
C MET A 214 -8.61 -7.43 -4.27
N ASP A 215 -8.70 -6.43 -3.41
CA ASP A 215 -7.68 -6.00 -2.45
C ASP A 215 -8.32 -5.09 -1.38
N GLY A 216 -7.51 -4.53 -0.49
CA GLY A 216 -7.91 -3.43 0.39
C GLY A 216 -7.49 -2.08 -0.18
N SER A 217 -8.08 -0.99 0.31
CA SER A 217 -7.84 0.36 -0.25
C SER A 217 -6.37 0.77 -0.32
N ILE A 218 -5.53 0.25 0.58
CA ILE A 218 -4.08 0.44 0.56
C ILE A 218 -3.28 -0.84 0.84
N THR A 219 -3.91 -2.01 0.79
CA THR A 219 -3.31 -3.28 1.25
C THR A 219 -3.60 -4.44 0.31
N SER A 220 -2.65 -5.38 0.22
CA SER A 220 -2.96 -6.74 -0.20
C SER A 220 -3.53 -7.51 0.99
N VAL A 221 -4.50 -8.38 0.73
CA VAL A 221 -5.33 -9.05 1.75
C VAL A 221 -5.15 -10.57 1.68
N TYR A 222 -5.23 -11.25 2.83
CA TYR A 222 -5.12 -12.70 2.90
C TYR A 222 -6.15 -13.26 3.88
N PHE A 223 -6.88 -14.27 3.43
CA PHE A 223 -7.99 -14.92 4.13
C PHE A 223 -7.63 -16.36 4.45
N TRP A 224 -8.11 -16.88 5.57
CA TRP A 224 -7.86 -18.27 5.93
C TRP A 224 -8.93 -19.18 5.33
N ARG A 225 -8.56 -19.98 4.34
CA ARG A 225 -9.46 -20.92 3.66
C ARG A 225 -8.80 -22.29 3.59
N ASP A 226 -9.56 -23.33 3.90
CA ASP A 226 -9.13 -24.73 3.80
C ASP A 226 -7.75 -25.04 4.43
N GLY A 227 -7.48 -24.43 5.59
CA GLY A 227 -6.25 -24.67 6.34
C GLY A 227 -5.02 -23.91 5.86
N GLN A 228 -5.18 -22.94 4.95
CA GLN A 228 -4.09 -22.10 4.44
C GLN A 228 -4.51 -20.65 4.23
N TRP A 229 -3.53 -19.76 4.09
CA TRP A 229 -3.77 -18.37 3.71
C TRP A 229 -3.92 -18.27 2.19
N VAL A 230 -5.02 -17.66 1.76
CA VAL A 230 -5.36 -17.42 0.36
C VAL A 230 -5.46 -15.91 0.14
N THR A 231 -4.76 -15.40 -0.86
CA THR A 231 -4.91 -14.01 -1.33
C THR A 231 -5.70 -14.01 -2.63
N PRO A 232 -6.50 -12.97 -2.92
CA PRO A 232 -7.19 -12.86 -4.20
C PRO A 232 -6.27 -13.11 -5.40
N GLU A 233 -6.79 -13.85 -6.37
CA GLU A 233 -6.13 -14.06 -7.65
C GLU A 233 -6.04 -12.77 -8.46
N SER A 234 -5.08 -12.70 -9.38
CA SER A 234 -4.85 -11.48 -10.14
C SER A 234 -5.99 -11.12 -11.10
N THR A 235 -6.72 -12.13 -11.56
CA THR A 235 -7.88 -12.02 -12.45
C THR A 235 -9.07 -11.36 -11.79
N SER A 236 -9.15 -11.33 -10.46
CA SER A 236 -10.18 -10.56 -9.74
C SER A 236 -9.99 -9.04 -9.90
N GLY A 237 -8.81 -8.57 -10.34
CA GLY A 237 -8.58 -7.18 -10.77
C GLY A 237 -7.86 -6.28 -9.76
N GLY A 238 -7.43 -6.81 -8.61
CA GLY A 238 -6.71 -6.06 -7.58
C GLY A 238 -5.25 -5.73 -7.93
N GLN A 239 -4.63 -4.83 -7.16
CA GLN A 239 -3.23 -4.45 -7.36
C GLN A 239 -2.28 -5.60 -7.06
N GLN A 240 -1.28 -5.75 -7.91
CA GLN A 240 -0.16 -6.67 -7.72
C GLN A 240 0.87 -6.10 -6.74
N GLY A 241 0.51 -6.14 -5.45
CA GLY A 241 1.32 -5.62 -4.36
C GLY A 241 2.72 -6.24 -4.29
N THR A 242 3.70 -5.45 -3.86
CA THR A 242 5.08 -5.94 -3.70
C THR A 242 5.21 -6.90 -2.53
N THR A 243 4.49 -6.65 -1.43
CA THR A 243 4.39 -7.62 -0.33
C THR A 243 3.68 -8.89 -0.77
N ARG A 244 2.56 -8.80 -1.50
CA ARG A 244 1.89 -9.96 -2.13
C ARG A 244 2.87 -10.83 -2.93
N ARG A 245 3.66 -10.24 -3.83
CA ARG A 245 4.70 -10.96 -4.60
C ARG A 245 5.68 -11.69 -3.69
N TRP A 246 6.17 -11.04 -2.63
CA TRP A 246 7.10 -11.66 -1.69
C TRP A 246 6.47 -12.83 -0.92
N THR A 247 5.21 -12.70 -0.49
CA THR A 247 4.47 -13.76 0.23
C THR A 247 4.39 -15.03 -0.61
N PHE A 248 4.17 -14.92 -1.93
CA PHE A 248 4.22 -16.05 -2.86
C PHE A 248 5.62 -16.65 -2.99
N GLN A 249 6.64 -15.82 -3.14
CA GLN A 249 8.03 -16.29 -3.23
C GLN A 249 8.44 -17.07 -1.98
N LYS A 250 7.87 -16.72 -0.82
CA LYS A 250 8.07 -17.41 0.45
C LYS A 250 7.08 -18.54 0.73
N LYS A 251 6.15 -18.81 -0.20
CA LYS A 251 5.12 -19.86 -0.06
C LYS A 251 4.29 -19.72 1.22
N LEU A 252 4.04 -18.49 1.64
CA LEU A 252 3.24 -18.20 2.85
C LEU A 252 1.74 -18.11 2.56
N CYS A 253 1.36 -18.02 1.28
CA CYS A 253 -0.02 -18.06 0.82
C CYS A 253 -0.12 -18.70 -0.58
N THR A 254 -1.34 -19.07 -0.96
CA THR A 254 -1.74 -19.38 -2.34
C THR A 254 -2.67 -18.29 -2.86
N ASP A 255 -2.94 -18.29 -4.17
CA ASP A 255 -3.99 -17.49 -4.77
C ASP A 255 -5.29 -18.27 -4.92
N GLY A 256 -6.39 -17.54 -5.02
CA GLY A 256 -7.71 -18.10 -5.29
C GLY A 256 -8.78 -17.02 -5.26
N LYS A 257 -9.96 -17.36 -5.75
CA LYS A 257 -11.14 -16.51 -5.66
C LYS A 257 -11.65 -16.49 -4.22
N ILE A 258 -11.91 -15.30 -3.71
CA ILE A 258 -12.52 -15.09 -2.40
C ILE A 258 -13.78 -14.28 -2.64
N TYR A 259 -14.94 -14.79 -2.27
CA TYR A 259 -16.19 -14.05 -2.47
C TYR A 259 -16.52 -13.20 -1.25
N ALA A 260 -17.07 -12.01 -1.49
CA ALA A 260 -17.57 -11.13 -0.45
C ALA A 260 -18.68 -11.80 0.40
N SER A 261 -19.46 -12.69 -0.21
CA SER A 261 -20.47 -13.51 0.47
C SER A 261 -19.91 -14.50 1.49
N ASP A 262 -18.62 -14.84 1.39
CA ASP A 262 -17.97 -15.80 2.27
C ASP A 262 -17.37 -15.15 3.52
N LEU A 263 -17.39 -13.81 3.59
CA LEU A 263 -16.85 -13.06 4.72
C LEU A 263 -17.73 -13.25 5.96
N ARG A 264 -17.09 -13.54 7.09
CA ARG A 264 -17.75 -13.72 8.38
C ARG A 264 -17.34 -12.61 9.33
N ASP A 265 -18.32 -12.06 10.05
CA ASP A 265 -18.04 -11.11 11.12
C ASP A 265 -17.02 -11.68 12.10
N GLY A 266 -16.04 -10.85 12.48
CA GLY A 266 -14.97 -11.27 13.37
C GLY A 266 -13.88 -12.12 12.71
N GLU A 267 -13.97 -12.46 11.42
CA GLU A 267 -12.91 -13.21 10.74
C GLU A 267 -11.61 -12.42 10.67
N VAL A 268 -10.49 -13.11 10.88
CA VAL A 268 -9.17 -12.51 10.82
C VAL A 268 -8.67 -12.46 9.38
N ILE A 269 -8.22 -11.28 8.98
CA ILE A 269 -7.61 -11.00 7.68
C ILE A 269 -6.17 -10.54 7.92
N TRP A 270 -5.21 -11.10 7.19
CA TRP A 270 -3.90 -10.47 7.10
C TRP A 270 -3.94 -9.35 6.06
N LEU A 271 -3.27 -8.26 6.40
CA LEU A 271 -3.11 -7.08 5.56
C LEU A 271 -1.62 -6.85 5.35
N SER A 272 -1.23 -6.43 4.15
CA SER A 272 0.16 -6.08 3.89
C SER A 272 0.32 -4.92 2.92
N ASN A 273 1.33 -4.10 3.14
CA ASN A 273 1.86 -3.20 2.12
C ASN A 273 3.33 -2.84 2.41
N ALA A 274 3.99 -2.24 1.42
CA ALA A 274 5.41 -1.89 1.50
C ALA A 274 5.75 -0.73 2.47
N SER A 275 4.75 -0.11 3.10
CA SER A 275 4.97 0.96 4.07
C SER A 275 4.84 0.47 5.51
N LYS A 276 3.82 -0.36 5.77
CA LYS A 276 3.41 -0.85 7.09
C LYS A 276 3.80 -2.31 7.35
N GLY A 277 4.40 -3.00 6.38
CA GLY A 277 4.72 -4.42 6.51
C GLY A 277 3.46 -5.28 6.49
N TYR A 278 3.46 -6.33 7.29
CA TYR A 278 2.37 -7.27 7.51
C TYR A 278 1.73 -7.02 8.88
N PHE A 279 0.41 -6.96 8.92
CA PHE A 279 -0.37 -6.72 10.13
C PHE A 279 -1.73 -7.38 10.03
N ARG A 280 -2.41 -7.57 11.16
CA ARG A 280 -3.71 -8.24 11.21
C ARG A 280 -4.84 -7.23 11.28
N GLY A 281 -5.94 -7.58 10.63
CA GLY A 281 -7.24 -6.95 10.77
C GLY A 281 -8.32 -7.97 11.07
N ARG A 282 -9.47 -7.47 11.50
CA ARG A 282 -10.67 -8.23 11.79
C ARG A 282 -11.81 -7.66 10.97
N PHE A 283 -12.50 -8.53 10.25
CA PHE A 283 -13.66 -8.13 9.48
C PHE A 283 -14.79 -7.70 10.43
N VAL A 284 -15.36 -6.53 10.16
CA VAL A 284 -16.50 -5.99 10.88
C VAL A 284 -17.64 -5.84 9.89
N SER A 285 -18.63 -6.72 10.03
CA SER A 285 -19.88 -6.60 9.28
C SER A 285 -20.58 -5.31 9.68
N LYS A 286 -20.99 -4.51 8.69
CA LYS A 286 -21.91 -3.41 8.97
C LYS A 286 -23.24 -4.05 9.41
N PRO A 287 -23.91 -3.54 10.46
CA PRO A 287 -25.27 -3.97 10.77
C PRO A 287 -26.09 -3.80 9.50
N ALA A 288 -26.91 -4.80 9.17
CA ALA A 288 -27.85 -4.68 8.07
C ALA A 288 -28.64 -3.37 8.29
N GLN A 289 -28.43 -2.38 7.43
CA GLN A 289 -29.31 -1.23 7.40
C GLN A 289 -30.70 -1.82 7.14
N ALA A 290 -31.61 -1.64 8.10
CA ALA A 290 -32.99 -2.02 7.93
C ALA A 290 -33.41 -1.47 6.57
N ARG A 291 -33.73 -2.36 5.62
CA ARG A 291 -34.33 -1.94 4.36
C ARG A 291 -35.48 -1.04 4.76
N ALA A 292 -35.40 0.24 4.44
CA ALA A 292 -36.56 1.09 4.50
C ALA A 292 -37.57 0.40 3.58
N THR A 293 -38.53 -0.27 4.20
CA THR A 293 -39.73 -0.74 3.54
C THR A 293 -40.46 0.52 3.11
N ASP A 294 -40.12 1.05 1.94
CA ASP A 294 -41.07 1.81 1.12
C ASP A 294 -42.07 0.78 0.60
N ASP A 295 -42.96 0.40 1.49
CA ASP A 295 -44.17 -0.31 1.17
C ASP A 295 -45.23 0.39 1.99
N GLN A 296 -46.09 1.18 1.33
CA GLN A 296 -47.45 1.57 1.72
C GLN A 296 -47.95 2.67 0.75
N PRO A 297 -49.25 2.74 0.46
CA PRO A 297 -50.01 1.84 -0.42
C PRO A 297 -50.45 2.54 -1.72
#